data_AF-A0A932APH7-F1
#
_entry.id   AF-A0A932APH7-F1
#
_cell.length_a   1.000
_cell.length_b   1.000
_cell.length_c   1.000
_cell.angle_alpha   90.00
_cell.angle_beta   90.00
_cell.angle_gamma   90.00
#
_symmetry.space_group_name_H-M   'P 1'
#
loop_
_entity.id
_entity.type
_entity.pdbx_description
1 polymer ?
#
loop_
_entity_poly.entity_id
_entity_poly.type
_entity_poly.pdbx_seq_one_letter_code
_entity_poly.pdbx_strand_id
1 'polypeptide(L)'
;MSGTSSAREAGEQVVGSLCRSVEGRIADLLRRDPDRVSVAAELGIVDRSWLEHPGEHPIRTATSIQVLQRFLEKVGEQRPSALASIGTSTLQLLSWGADRSAVDGTVDDVAVVFTDLEGFTRFTADHGDEAALGALSDLQRRAGPVVRSRGGRIVKRLGDGLMLSFPTAESAVLAAVELLGVAPEPLRLRAGAHVGQATVTHDDVLGHVVNVAARVTEQAKGGQALVTTDVRDCVGAQLQGIAFGRARRASLRGVPETVRVVPVRADPVRGSARS
;
A
#
# COMPACT_ATOMS: atom_id res chain seq x y z
N MET A 1 33.38 9.61 10.75
CA MET A 1 32.43 8.98 11.68
C MET A 1 31.22 9.89 11.96
N SER A 2 30.56 10.44 10.92
CA SER A 2 29.49 11.46 11.08
C SER A 2 28.17 11.10 10.37
N GLY A 3 28.05 9.93 9.73
CA GLY A 3 26.88 9.56 8.92
C GLY A 3 25.72 8.87 9.65
N THR A 4 25.96 8.27 10.83
CA THR A 4 24.96 7.43 11.52
C THR A 4 23.99 8.21 12.42
N SER A 5 24.35 9.41 12.87
CA SER A 5 23.50 10.25 13.74
C SER A 5 22.31 10.84 12.97
N SER A 6 22.55 11.29 11.73
CA SER A 6 21.53 11.95 10.90
C SER A 6 20.42 10.99 10.46
N ALA A 7 20.75 9.74 10.13
CA ALA A 7 19.77 8.73 9.76
C ALA A 7 18.85 8.34 10.94
N ARG A 8 19.41 8.32 12.16
CA ARG A 8 18.66 8.02 13.40
C ARG A 8 17.70 9.14 13.76
N GLU A 9 18.15 10.39 13.69
CA GLU A 9 17.32 11.58 13.95
C GLU A 9 16.20 11.74 12.91
N ALA A 10 16.49 11.47 11.63
CA ALA A 10 15.49 11.45 10.58
C ALA A 10 14.44 10.36 10.81
N GLY A 11 14.88 9.17 11.25
CA GLY A 11 13.98 8.08 11.67
C GLY A 11 13.06 8.50 12.81
N GLU A 12 13.61 9.03 13.92
CA GLU A 12 12.84 9.43 15.11
C GLU A 12 11.80 10.54 14.80
N GLN A 13 12.11 11.47 13.90
CA GLN A 13 11.16 12.51 13.47
C GLN A 13 10.00 11.93 12.62
N VAL A 14 10.31 11.03 11.70
CA VAL A 14 9.29 10.37 10.85
C VAL A 14 8.34 9.56 11.73
N VAL A 15 8.89 8.82 12.70
CA VAL A 15 8.17 8.06 13.71
C VAL A 15 7.21 8.93 14.52
N GLY A 16 7.71 10.05 15.08
CA GLY A 16 6.89 10.93 15.91
C GLY A 16 5.75 11.58 15.13
N SER A 17 5.97 11.92 13.86
CA SER A 17 4.93 12.45 12.97
C SER A 17 3.85 11.41 12.67
N LEU A 18 4.25 10.15 12.47
CA LEU A 18 3.35 9.05 12.19
C LEU A 18 2.43 8.73 13.37
N CYS A 19 2.99 8.66 14.59
CA CYS A 19 2.24 8.40 15.82
C CYS A 19 1.13 9.45 16.01
N ARG A 20 1.44 10.74 15.85
CA ARG A 20 0.45 11.82 15.95
C ARG A 20 -0.65 11.75 14.90
N SER A 21 -0.31 11.36 13.66
CA SER A 21 -1.29 11.24 12.58
C SER A 21 -2.29 10.10 12.83
N VAL A 22 -1.83 9.05 13.49
CA VAL A 22 -2.60 7.85 13.80
C VAL A 22 -3.46 8.07 15.05
N GLU A 23 -2.94 8.75 16.07
CA GLU A 23 -3.68 9.13 17.29
C GLU A 23 -5.03 9.79 16.97
N GLY A 24 -5.03 10.81 16.09
CA GLY A 24 -6.25 11.50 15.70
C GLY A 24 -7.27 10.58 15.02
N ARG A 25 -6.81 9.62 14.21
CA ARG A 25 -7.69 8.69 13.47
C ARG A 25 -8.25 7.58 14.36
N ILE A 26 -7.49 7.10 15.34
CA ILE A 26 -7.99 6.15 16.34
C ILE A 26 -9.04 6.81 17.20
N ALA A 27 -8.80 8.05 17.64
CA ALA A 27 -9.79 8.81 18.38
C ALA A 27 -11.10 8.96 17.58
N ASP A 28 -11.01 9.26 16.28
CA ASP A 28 -12.17 9.32 15.39
C ASP A 28 -12.87 7.96 15.21
N LEU A 29 -12.13 6.85 15.15
CA LEU A 29 -12.69 5.50 15.02
C LEU A 29 -13.41 5.05 16.29
N LEU A 30 -12.79 5.26 17.46
CA LEU A 30 -13.36 4.90 18.76
C LEU A 30 -14.61 5.75 19.06
N ARG A 31 -14.63 7.02 18.62
CA ARG A 31 -15.83 7.88 18.74
C ARG A 31 -17.02 7.41 17.90
N ARG A 32 -16.79 6.66 16.81
CA ARG A 32 -17.85 6.23 15.88
C ARG A 32 -18.52 4.90 16.26
N ASP A 33 -17.88 4.10 17.12
CA ASP A 33 -18.32 2.74 17.42
C ASP A 33 -17.96 2.37 18.87
N PRO A 34 -18.93 2.42 19.81
CA PRO A 34 -18.72 2.17 21.24
C PRO A 34 -18.18 0.77 21.54
N ASP A 35 -18.48 -0.23 20.72
CA ASP A 35 -18.02 -1.61 20.95
C ASP A 35 -16.49 -1.71 20.79
N ARG A 36 -15.90 -0.83 19.97
CA ARG A 36 -14.44 -0.76 19.78
C ARG A 36 -13.71 -0.14 20.96
N VAL A 37 -14.42 0.66 21.76
CA VAL A 37 -13.88 1.29 22.97
C VAL A 37 -13.57 0.22 24.03
N SER A 38 -14.43 -0.80 24.15
CA SER A 38 -14.20 -1.92 25.06
C SER A 38 -12.96 -2.72 24.65
N VAL A 39 -12.81 -3.03 23.36
CA VAL A 39 -11.65 -3.76 22.83
C VAL A 39 -10.37 -2.94 22.98
N ALA A 40 -10.43 -1.62 22.74
CA ALA A 40 -9.28 -0.74 22.91
C ALA A 40 -8.87 -0.59 24.40
N ALA A 41 -9.82 -0.59 25.32
CA ALA A 41 -9.55 -0.55 26.76
C ALA A 41 -8.95 -1.89 27.27
N GLU A 42 -9.49 -3.03 26.83
CA GLU A 42 -8.95 -4.36 27.15
C GLU A 42 -7.51 -4.55 26.67
N LEU A 43 -7.19 -4.01 25.49
CA LEU A 43 -5.84 -4.04 24.94
C LEU A 43 -4.92 -2.98 25.57
N GLY A 44 -5.44 -2.05 26.37
CA GLY A 44 -4.66 -0.98 27.01
C GLY A 44 -4.27 0.16 26.05
N ILE A 45 -4.99 0.30 24.94
CA ILE A 45 -4.81 1.36 23.93
C ILE A 45 -5.35 2.70 24.43
N VAL A 46 -6.43 2.66 25.20
CA VAL A 46 -7.03 3.81 25.88
C VAL A 46 -7.14 3.52 27.37
N ASP A 47 -6.91 4.51 28.23
CA ASP A 47 -7.06 4.37 29.67
C ASP A 47 -8.40 4.94 30.17
N ARG A 48 -8.69 4.69 31.46
CA ARG A 48 -9.96 5.08 32.10
C ARG A 48 -10.22 6.59 32.04
N SER A 49 -9.19 7.43 32.03
CA SER A 49 -9.33 8.89 31.90
C SER A 49 -9.80 9.31 30.50
N TRP A 50 -9.44 8.57 29.45
CA TRP A 50 -9.96 8.81 28.09
C TRP A 50 -11.42 8.36 27.95
N LEU A 51 -11.81 7.27 28.61
CA LEU A 51 -13.21 6.81 28.66
C LEU A 51 -14.11 7.85 29.33
N GLU A 52 -13.59 8.54 30.33
CA GLU A 52 -14.30 9.58 31.05
C GLU A 52 -14.31 10.90 30.26
N HIS A 53 -13.22 11.28 29.59
CA HIS A 53 -13.08 12.53 28.83
C HIS A 53 -12.43 12.27 27.45
N PRO A 54 -13.20 11.90 26.42
CA PRO A 54 -12.68 11.58 25.09
C PRO A 54 -12.25 12.86 24.35
N GLY A 55 -11.04 13.32 24.66
CA GLY A 55 -10.51 14.62 24.24
C GLY A 55 -9.44 14.52 23.18
N GLU A 56 -8.18 14.28 23.54
CA GLU A 56 -7.09 14.69 22.63
C GLU A 56 -5.95 13.70 22.40
N HIS A 57 -5.69 12.73 23.27
CA HIS A 57 -4.62 11.76 23.02
C HIS A 57 -4.98 10.38 23.58
N PRO A 58 -5.59 9.48 22.80
CA PRO A 58 -5.95 8.15 23.28
C PRO A 58 -4.72 7.31 23.65
N ILE A 59 -3.57 7.58 23.02
CA ILE A 59 -2.36 6.76 23.12
C ILE A 59 -1.42 7.36 24.18
N ARG A 60 -1.12 6.59 25.23
CA ARG A 60 0.07 6.85 26.06
C ARG A 60 1.29 6.80 25.17
N THR A 61 2.16 7.80 25.29
CA THR A 61 3.41 7.99 24.52
C THR A 61 4.38 6.80 24.57
N ALA A 62 4.09 5.78 25.38
CA ALA A 62 4.89 4.56 25.55
C ALA A 62 4.10 3.24 25.46
N THR A 63 2.77 3.24 25.20
CA THR A 63 2.06 1.97 24.98
C THR A 63 2.41 1.47 23.58
N SER A 64 3.14 0.37 23.58
CA SER A 64 3.94 -0.14 22.47
C SER A 64 3.12 -0.25 21.19
N ILE A 65 3.69 0.23 20.09
CA ILE A 65 3.21 0.06 18.69
C ILE A 65 2.59 -1.34 18.45
N GLN A 66 3.10 -2.38 19.13
CA GLN A 66 2.58 -3.76 19.14
C GLN A 66 1.11 -3.91 19.56
N VAL A 67 0.65 -3.16 20.55
CA VAL A 67 -0.75 -3.22 21.03
C VAL A 67 -1.68 -2.59 20.00
N LEU A 68 -1.26 -1.45 19.46
CA LEU A 68 -1.98 -0.77 18.41
C LEU A 68 -2.03 -1.61 17.11
N GLN A 69 -0.93 -2.27 16.78
CA GLN A 69 -0.83 -3.21 15.69
C GLN A 69 -1.82 -4.37 15.87
N ARG A 70 -1.84 -5.03 17.04
CA ARG A 70 -2.80 -6.10 17.33
C ARG A 70 -4.25 -5.66 17.21
N PHE A 71 -4.55 -4.40 17.56
CA PHE A 71 -5.88 -3.84 17.35
C PHE A 71 -6.20 -3.64 15.88
N LEU A 72 -5.25 -3.12 15.08
CA LEU A 72 -5.44 -2.98 13.63
C LEU A 72 -5.56 -4.33 12.92
N GLU A 73 -4.77 -5.32 13.32
CA GLU A 73 -4.86 -6.71 12.85
C GLU A 73 -6.22 -7.30 13.20
N LYS A 74 -6.67 -7.20 14.46
CA LYS A 74 -7.95 -7.74 14.91
C LYS A 74 -9.16 -7.02 14.29
N VAL A 75 -9.05 -5.72 14.04
CA VAL A 75 -10.07 -4.95 13.29
C VAL A 75 -10.08 -5.36 11.82
N GLY A 76 -8.92 -5.63 11.23
CA GLY A 76 -8.78 -6.13 9.85
C GLY A 76 -9.27 -7.56 9.66
N GLU A 77 -9.06 -8.43 10.64
CA GLU A 77 -9.56 -9.81 10.68
C GLU A 77 -11.10 -9.86 10.68
N GLN A 78 -11.74 -8.93 11.40
CA GLN A 78 -13.20 -8.87 11.47
C GLN A 78 -13.84 -8.17 10.26
N ARG A 79 -13.14 -7.21 9.64
CA ARG A 79 -13.60 -6.49 8.43
C ARG A 79 -12.40 -6.07 7.57
N PRO A 80 -12.04 -6.85 6.53
CA PRO A 80 -10.87 -6.56 5.67
C PRO A 80 -10.92 -5.18 5.00
N SER A 81 -12.12 -4.71 4.65
CA SER A 81 -12.37 -3.40 4.03
C SER A 81 -12.18 -2.21 4.99
N ALA A 82 -12.10 -2.44 6.30
CA ALA A 82 -11.83 -1.39 7.28
C ALA A 82 -10.39 -0.87 7.13
N LEU A 83 -9.40 -1.72 6.87
CA LEU A 83 -8.00 -1.32 6.74
C LEU A 83 -7.76 -0.28 5.61
N ALA A 84 -8.49 -0.42 4.50
CA ALA A 84 -8.45 0.54 3.39
C ALA A 84 -9.02 1.93 3.79
N SER A 85 -10.01 1.97 4.69
CA SER A 85 -10.65 3.21 5.16
C SER A 85 -9.82 4.01 6.16
N ILE A 86 -8.85 3.39 6.84
CA ILE A 86 -8.02 4.04 7.88
C ILE A 86 -6.85 4.83 7.23
N GLY A 87 -6.58 4.58 5.95
CA GLY A 87 -5.60 5.30 5.15
C GLY A 87 -4.16 4.79 5.30
N THR A 88 -3.29 5.20 4.37
CA THR A 88 -1.92 4.66 4.18
C THR A 88 -1.02 4.73 5.42
N SER A 89 -1.26 5.68 6.32
CA SER A 89 -0.56 5.79 7.62
C SER A 89 -0.71 4.54 8.48
N THR A 90 -1.83 3.82 8.37
CA THR A 90 -2.10 2.55 9.07
C THR A 90 -1.33 1.40 8.45
N LEU A 91 -1.18 1.39 7.13
CA LEU A 91 -0.30 0.46 6.43
C LEU A 91 1.16 0.67 6.84
N GLN A 92 1.58 1.93 7.04
CA GLN A 92 2.91 2.27 7.54
C GLN A 92 3.13 1.83 9.01
N LEU A 93 2.07 1.78 9.83
CA LEU A 93 2.19 1.23 11.19
C LEU A 93 2.24 -0.30 11.23
N LEU A 94 1.43 -0.99 10.43
CA LEU A 94 1.54 -2.44 10.26
C LEU A 94 2.93 -2.83 9.71
N SER A 95 3.52 -1.97 8.89
CA SER A 95 4.91 -2.02 8.40
C SER A 95 5.95 -2.20 9.50
N TRP A 96 5.81 -1.44 10.58
CA TRP A 96 6.81 -1.45 11.64
C TRP A 96 6.67 -2.65 12.59
N GLY A 97 5.53 -3.33 12.54
CA GLY A 97 5.19 -4.40 13.47
C GLY A 97 5.77 -5.78 13.14
N ALA A 98 6.12 -6.04 11.89
CA ALA A 98 6.34 -7.39 11.39
C ALA A 98 7.71 -7.98 11.74
N ASP A 99 8.75 -7.18 11.95
CA ASP A 99 10.01 -7.70 12.48
C ASP A 99 10.86 -6.62 13.16
N ARG A 100 11.16 -6.81 14.45
CA ARG A 100 12.18 -6.01 15.17
C ARG A 100 13.54 -6.69 15.16
N SER A 101 13.71 -7.76 14.38
CA SER A 101 14.96 -8.50 14.27
C SER A 101 15.83 -8.05 13.09
N ALA A 102 15.77 -6.79 12.66
CA ALA A 102 16.85 -6.13 11.90
C ALA A 102 16.51 -4.66 11.64
N VAL A 103 17.16 -3.73 12.34
CA VAL A 103 17.33 -2.36 11.83
C VAL A 103 18.56 -2.37 10.89
N ASP A 104 18.53 -3.25 9.90
CA ASP A 104 19.54 -3.40 8.85
C ASP A 104 18.82 -3.29 7.50
N GLY A 105 18.42 -2.06 7.18
CA GLY A 105 17.77 -1.73 5.92
C GLY A 105 18.69 -0.84 5.09
N THR A 106 18.81 -1.13 3.81
CA THR A 106 19.56 -0.29 2.87
C THR A 106 18.65 0.81 2.32
N VAL A 107 19.23 1.98 2.04
CA VAL A 107 18.53 3.05 1.32
C VAL A 107 18.79 2.85 -0.16
N ASP A 108 17.77 2.40 -0.87
CA ASP A 108 17.85 2.07 -2.31
C ASP A 108 16.73 2.74 -3.09
N ASP A 109 16.98 2.99 -4.37
CA ASP A 109 15.92 3.33 -5.32
C ASP A 109 15.12 2.06 -5.65
N VAL A 110 13.82 2.10 -5.39
CA VAL A 110 12.92 0.96 -5.58
C VAL A 110 11.65 1.40 -6.28
N ALA A 111 11.11 0.54 -7.14
CA ALA A 111 9.79 0.74 -7.72
C ALA A 111 8.74 -0.01 -6.89
N VAL A 112 7.76 0.72 -6.37
CA VAL A 112 6.65 0.17 -5.60
C VAL A 112 5.40 0.13 -6.47
N VAL A 113 4.73 -1.02 -6.49
CA VAL A 113 3.45 -1.20 -7.17
C VAL A 113 2.40 -1.60 -6.12
N PHE A 114 1.28 -0.90 -6.12
CA PHE A 114 0.08 -1.35 -5.42
C PHE A 114 -0.92 -1.88 -6.44
N THR A 115 -1.65 -2.90 -6.03
CA THR A 115 -2.81 -3.43 -6.76
C THR A 115 -4.01 -3.48 -5.84
N ASP A 116 -5.21 -3.44 -6.43
CA ASP A 116 -6.47 -3.43 -5.70
C ASP A 116 -7.59 -3.98 -6.60
N LEU A 117 -8.55 -4.71 -6.01
CA LEU A 117 -9.71 -5.25 -6.74
C LEU A 117 -10.87 -4.24 -6.69
N GLU A 118 -11.22 -3.68 -7.85
CA GLU A 118 -12.33 -2.74 -7.94
C GLU A 118 -13.66 -3.44 -7.61
N GLY A 119 -14.40 -2.88 -6.66
CA GLY A 119 -15.72 -3.39 -6.28
C GLY A 119 -15.69 -4.61 -5.36
N PHE A 120 -14.53 -5.00 -4.82
CA PHE A 120 -14.39 -6.19 -3.96
C PHE A 120 -15.34 -6.18 -2.75
N THR A 121 -15.46 -5.04 -2.06
CA THR A 121 -16.38 -4.92 -0.90
C THR A 121 -17.83 -5.22 -1.28
N ARG A 122 -18.27 -4.78 -2.46
CA ARG A 122 -19.62 -5.09 -2.97
C ARG A 122 -19.74 -6.56 -3.36
N PHE A 123 -18.72 -7.10 -4.02
CA PHE A 123 -18.69 -8.53 -4.36
C PHE A 123 -18.82 -9.42 -3.11
N THR A 124 -18.11 -9.11 -2.03
CA THR A 124 -18.24 -9.81 -0.74
C THR A 124 -19.64 -9.71 -0.16
N ALA A 125 -20.26 -8.53 -0.21
CA ALA A 125 -21.64 -8.36 0.26
C ALA A 125 -22.66 -9.16 -0.56
N ASP A 126 -22.45 -9.24 -1.88
CA ASP A 126 -23.37 -9.90 -2.82
C ASP A 126 -23.17 -11.44 -2.85
N HIS A 127 -21.94 -11.94 -2.61
CA HIS A 127 -21.57 -13.36 -2.83
C HIS A 127 -21.05 -14.08 -1.57
N GLY A 128 -20.85 -13.38 -0.45
CA GLY A 128 -20.38 -13.93 0.81
C GLY A 128 -18.85 -14.08 0.93
N ASP A 129 -18.41 -14.35 2.16
CA ASP A 129 -16.99 -14.37 2.53
C ASP A 129 -16.21 -15.53 1.88
N GLU A 130 -16.84 -16.68 1.66
CA GLU A 130 -16.19 -17.84 1.03
C GLU A 130 -15.82 -17.54 -0.43
N ALA A 131 -16.73 -16.93 -1.20
CA ALA A 131 -16.45 -16.51 -2.57
C ALA A 131 -15.35 -15.43 -2.61
N ALA A 132 -15.38 -14.49 -1.65
CA ALA A 132 -14.37 -13.46 -1.50
C ALA A 132 -12.98 -14.05 -1.22
N LEU A 133 -12.88 -14.99 -0.26
CA LEU A 133 -11.63 -15.70 0.06
C LEU A 133 -11.11 -16.50 -1.14
N GLY A 134 -12.00 -17.13 -1.90
CA GLY A 134 -11.67 -17.82 -3.15
C GLY A 134 -11.04 -16.89 -4.19
N ALA A 135 -11.65 -15.72 -4.40
CA ALA A 135 -11.14 -14.71 -5.32
C ALA A 135 -9.76 -14.16 -4.90
N LEU A 136 -9.57 -13.87 -3.62
CA LEU A 136 -8.26 -13.43 -3.10
C LEU A 136 -7.18 -14.51 -3.27
N SER A 137 -7.53 -15.76 -3.00
CA SER A 137 -6.62 -16.89 -3.14
C SER A 137 -6.23 -17.13 -4.61
N ASP A 138 -7.18 -16.97 -5.54
CA ASP A 138 -6.88 -17.05 -6.98
C ASP A 138 -5.96 -15.91 -7.44
N LEU A 139 -6.27 -14.66 -7.06
CA LEU A 139 -5.43 -13.51 -7.36
C LEU A 139 -4.00 -13.74 -6.87
N GLN A 140 -3.83 -14.15 -5.61
CA GLN A 140 -2.51 -14.37 -5.01
C GLN A 140 -1.73 -15.49 -5.71
N ARG A 141 -2.41 -16.59 -6.05
CA ARG A 141 -1.81 -17.71 -6.78
C ARG A 141 -1.33 -17.29 -8.17
N ARG A 142 -2.10 -16.49 -8.90
CA ARG A 142 -1.78 -16.06 -10.26
C ARG A 142 -0.81 -14.87 -10.30
N ALA A 143 -0.84 -13.98 -9.31
CA ALA A 143 0.08 -12.85 -9.21
C ALA A 143 1.51 -13.28 -8.87
N GLY A 144 1.69 -14.31 -8.04
CA GLY A 144 3.02 -14.77 -7.61
C GLY A 144 4.01 -15.07 -8.75
N PRO A 145 3.63 -15.85 -9.78
CA PRO A 145 4.46 -16.06 -10.97
C PRO A 145 4.81 -14.77 -11.73
N VAL A 146 3.85 -13.87 -11.92
CA VAL A 146 4.07 -12.57 -12.62
C VAL A 146 5.08 -11.72 -11.87
N VAL A 147 4.93 -11.61 -10.55
CA VAL A 147 5.83 -10.81 -9.72
C VAL A 147 7.25 -11.37 -9.76
N ARG A 148 7.40 -12.70 -9.62
CA ARG A 148 8.70 -13.36 -9.65
C ARG A 148 9.39 -13.28 -11.03
N SER A 149 8.65 -13.43 -12.12
CA SER A 149 9.22 -13.38 -13.48
C SER A 149 9.81 -12.01 -13.83
N ARG A 150 9.37 -10.94 -13.13
CA ARG A 150 9.89 -9.58 -13.25
C ARG A 150 10.91 -9.21 -12.17
N GLY A 151 11.39 -10.18 -11.39
CA GLY A 151 12.36 -9.98 -10.32
C GLY A 151 11.81 -9.20 -9.11
N GLY A 152 10.48 -9.11 -8.98
CA GLY A 152 9.83 -8.45 -7.86
C GLY A 152 9.55 -9.38 -6.68
N ARG A 153 9.07 -8.77 -5.61
CA ARG A 153 8.57 -9.48 -4.42
C ARG A 153 7.19 -8.95 -4.01
N ILE A 154 6.36 -9.85 -3.49
CA ILE A 154 5.15 -9.47 -2.78
C ILE A 154 5.60 -9.07 -1.38
N VAL A 155 5.61 -7.76 -1.10
CA VAL A 155 5.98 -7.23 0.22
C VAL A 155 4.84 -7.50 1.19
N LYS A 156 3.60 -7.15 0.81
CA LYS A 156 2.42 -7.35 1.67
C LYS A 156 1.17 -7.72 0.89
N ARG A 157 0.27 -8.42 1.59
CA ARG A 157 -1.10 -8.71 1.17
C ARG A 157 -2.02 -7.80 1.98
N LEU A 158 -2.85 -7.02 1.30
CA LEU A 158 -3.58 -5.90 1.88
C LEU A 158 -5.08 -6.08 1.64
N GLY A 159 -5.68 -7.09 2.28
CA GLY A 159 -7.06 -7.48 2.01
C GLY A 159 -7.23 -7.90 0.55
N ASP A 160 -7.82 -7.01 -0.24
CA ASP A 160 -8.11 -7.12 -1.68
C ASP A 160 -7.02 -6.59 -2.61
N GLY A 161 -5.94 -6.07 -2.03
CA GLY A 161 -4.78 -5.57 -2.76
C GLY A 161 -3.46 -6.28 -2.44
N LEU A 162 -2.44 -5.96 -3.25
CA LEU A 162 -1.06 -6.37 -3.01
C LEU A 162 -0.15 -5.15 -3.02
N MET A 163 0.84 -5.14 -2.12
CA MET A 163 1.99 -4.25 -2.18
C MET A 163 3.18 -5.03 -2.70
N LEU A 164 3.77 -4.55 -3.78
CA LEU A 164 4.84 -5.20 -4.51
C LEU A 164 6.03 -4.24 -4.60
N SER A 165 7.23 -4.79 -4.61
CA SER A 165 8.44 -4.01 -4.90
C SER A 165 9.25 -4.67 -6.00
N PHE A 166 9.84 -3.85 -6.86
CA PHE A 166 10.65 -4.26 -8.00
C PHE A 166 11.97 -3.50 -8.01
N PRO A 167 13.05 -4.14 -8.48
CA PRO A 167 14.38 -3.51 -8.55
C PRO A 167 14.46 -2.39 -9.59
N THR A 168 13.54 -2.36 -10.57
CA THR A 168 13.55 -1.36 -11.64
C THR A 168 12.13 -0.86 -11.95
N ALA A 169 12.05 0.37 -12.44
CA ALA A 169 10.81 0.96 -12.96
C ALA A 169 10.23 0.16 -14.13
N GLU A 170 11.10 -0.41 -14.99
CA GLU A 170 10.70 -1.27 -16.11
C GLU A 170 9.99 -2.53 -15.63
N SER A 171 10.58 -3.26 -14.68
CA SER A 171 9.98 -4.46 -14.09
C SER A 171 8.62 -4.16 -13.47
N ALA A 172 8.51 -3.02 -12.77
CA ALA A 172 7.25 -2.58 -12.18
C ALA A 172 6.16 -2.30 -13.23
N VAL A 173 6.50 -1.64 -14.34
CA VAL A 173 5.55 -1.35 -15.44
C VAL A 173 5.07 -2.64 -16.10
N LEU A 174 5.99 -3.55 -16.43
CA LEU A 174 5.67 -4.83 -17.06
C LEU A 174 4.76 -5.67 -16.15
N ALA A 175 5.12 -5.78 -14.86
CA ALA A 175 4.32 -6.50 -13.89
C ALA A 175 2.94 -5.86 -13.72
N ALA A 176 2.86 -4.53 -13.59
CA ALA A 176 1.58 -3.83 -13.40
C ALA A 176 0.61 -4.10 -14.54
N VAL A 177 1.07 -4.12 -15.79
CA VAL A 177 0.22 -4.42 -16.96
C VAL A 177 -0.17 -5.89 -17.01
N GLU A 178 0.76 -6.80 -16.77
CA GLU A 178 0.50 -8.25 -16.80
C GLU A 178 -0.48 -8.68 -15.69
N LEU A 179 -0.38 -8.06 -14.50
CA LEU A 179 -1.25 -8.33 -13.37
C LEU A 179 -2.73 -7.98 -13.64
N LEU A 180 -3.02 -7.02 -14.51
CA LEU A 180 -4.40 -6.71 -14.88
C LEU A 180 -5.12 -7.92 -15.51
N GLY A 181 -4.38 -8.76 -16.25
CA GLY A 181 -4.90 -9.97 -16.88
C GLY A 181 -5.05 -11.15 -15.91
N VAL A 182 -4.56 -11.03 -14.68
CA VAL A 182 -4.68 -12.08 -13.66
C VAL A 182 -5.77 -11.85 -12.63
N ALA A 183 -6.60 -10.82 -12.83
CA ALA A 183 -7.77 -10.58 -12.01
C ALA A 183 -8.72 -11.81 -12.02
N PRO A 184 -9.31 -12.17 -10.87
CA PRO A 184 -10.37 -13.18 -10.81
C PRO A 184 -11.68 -12.58 -11.34
N GLU A 185 -12.36 -13.28 -12.25
CA GLU A 185 -13.67 -12.84 -12.74
C GLU A 185 -14.73 -12.96 -11.62
N PRO A 186 -15.70 -12.02 -11.51
CA PRO A 186 -15.97 -10.88 -12.39
C PRO A 186 -15.21 -9.59 -11.99
N LEU A 187 -14.28 -9.68 -11.04
CA LEU A 187 -13.58 -8.52 -10.50
C LEU A 187 -12.52 -8.01 -11.47
N ARG A 188 -12.21 -6.72 -11.36
CA ARG A 188 -11.16 -6.09 -12.16
C ARG A 188 -10.07 -5.58 -11.24
N LEU A 189 -8.83 -5.94 -11.56
CA LEU A 189 -7.68 -5.42 -10.85
C LEU A 189 -7.31 -4.04 -11.41
N ARG A 190 -6.90 -3.13 -10.53
CA ARG A 190 -6.24 -1.88 -10.88
C ARG A 190 -4.84 -1.86 -10.29
N ALA A 191 -3.93 -1.12 -10.90
CA ALA A 191 -2.54 -1.02 -10.44
C ALA A 191 -2.03 0.42 -10.47
N GLY A 192 -1.16 0.76 -9.52
CA GLY A 192 -0.46 2.04 -9.47
C GLY A 192 1.00 1.86 -9.11
N ALA A 193 1.90 2.50 -9.85
CA ALA A 193 3.34 2.40 -9.62
C ALA A 193 4.01 3.76 -9.41
N HIS A 194 5.01 3.77 -8.54
CA HIS A 194 5.93 4.89 -8.35
C HIS A 194 7.35 4.36 -8.06
N VAL A 195 8.36 5.18 -8.34
CA VAL A 195 9.78 4.87 -8.11
C VAL A 195 10.41 5.98 -7.29
N GLY A 196 11.27 5.60 -6.35
CA GLY A 196 12.05 6.55 -5.56
C GLY A 196 12.78 5.86 -4.42
N GLN A 197 13.48 6.66 -3.62
CA GLN A 197 14.24 6.17 -2.49
C GLN A 197 13.33 5.60 -1.39
N ALA A 198 13.72 4.44 -0.88
CA ALA A 198 13.11 3.81 0.28
C ALA A 198 14.17 3.15 1.17
N THR A 199 13.83 2.99 2.44
CA THR A 199 14.52 2.03 3.29
C THR A 199 13.93 0.65 3.00
N VAL A 200 14.76 -0.26 2.49
CA VAL A 200 14.39 -1.61 2.09
C VAL A 200 15.00 -2.59 3.10
N THR A 201 14.17 -3.44 3.69
CA THR A 201 14.60 -4.57 4.53
C THR A 201 14.25 -5.90 3.85
N HIS A 202 14.59 -7.02 4.47
CA HIS A 202 14.19 -8.35 3.98
C HIS A 202 12.68 -8.45 3.77
N ASP A 203 11.91 -7.92 4.72
CA ASP A 203 10.45 -8.10 4.78
C ASP A 203 9.65 -6.85 4.42
N ASP A 204 10.31 -5.68 4.27
CA ASP A 204 9.57 -4.42 4.16
C ASP A 204 10.20 -3.37 3.24
N VAL A 205 9.36 -2.40 2.85
CA VAL A 205 9.75 -1.19 2.12
C VAL A 205 9.09 0.00 2.78
N LEU A 206 9.90 0.96 3.22
CA LEU A 206 9.46 2.14 3.96
C LEU A 206 9.91 3.41 3.23
N GLY A 207 8.99 4.35 3.05
CA GLY A 207 9.33 5.67 2.50
C GLY A 207 8.16 6.38 1.87
N HIS A 208 8.42 7.61 1.42
CA HIS A 208 7.45 8.41 0.69
C HIS A 208 6.97 7.69 -0.59
N VAL A 209 7.86 6.88 -1.21
CA VAL A 209 7.55 6.13 -2.42
C VAL A 209 6.32 5.22 -2.27
N VAL A 210 6.15 4.62 -1.09
CA VAL A 210 5.01 3.74 -0.77
C VAL A 210 3.71 4.52 -0.76
N ASN A 211 3.72 5.71 -0.15
CA ASN A 211 2.55 6.57 -0.05
C ASN A 211 2.11 7.07 -1.41
N VAL A 212 3.04 7.52 -2.26
CA VAL A 212 2.72 7.97 -3.62
C VAL A 212 2.16 6.80 -4.45
N ALA A 213 2.80 5.62 -4.44
CA ALA A 213 2.34 4.46 -5.21
C ALA A 213 0.92 4.02 -4.83
N ALA A 214 0.60 3.99 -3.53
CA ALA A 214 -0.74 3.69 -3.05
C ALA A 214 -1.78 4.69 -3.59
N ARG A 215 -1.46 6.00 -3.52
CA ARG A 215 -2.36 7.06 -4.01
C ARG A 215 -2.50 7.07 -5.53
N VAL A 216 -1.46 6.71 -6.27
CA VAL A 216 -1.54 6.52 -7.73
C VAL A 216 -2.52 5.39 -8.06
N THR A 217 -2.51 4.30 -7.27
CA THR A 217 -3.44 3.16 -7.45
C THR A 217 -4.89 3.57 -7.22
N GLU A 218 -5.16 4.39 -6.21
CA GLU A 218 -6.51 4.93 -5.94
C GLU A 218 -7.07 5.76 -7.11
N GLN A 219 -6.20 6.34 -7.94
CA GLN A 219 -6.59 7.11 -9.13
C GLN A 219 -6.87 6.24 -10.36
N ALA A 220 -6.55 4.95 -10.30
CA ALA A 220 -6.77 3.99 -11.37
C ALA A 220 -8.18 3.39 -11.29
N LYS A 221 -8.74 3.05 -12.46
CA LYS A 221 -10.00 2.30 -12.61
C LYS A 221 -9.73 0.80 -12.73
N GLY A 222 -10.74 -0.04 -12.51
CA GLY A 222 -10.65 -1.48 -12.77
C GLY A 222 -10.21 -1.78 -14.20
N GLY A 223 -9.15 -2.58 -14.34
CA GLY A 223 -8.50 -2.90 -15.61
C GLY A 223 -7.51 -1.82 -16.10
N GLN A 224 -7.12 -0.88 -15.24
CA GLN A 224 -6.17 0.18 -15.56
C GLN A 224 -4.93 0.11 -14.68
N ALA A 225 -3.76 0.27 -15.30
CA ALA A 225 -2.51 0.57 -14.61
C ALA A 225 -2.15 2.05 -14.82
N LEU A 226 -1.78 2.73 -13.73
CA LEU A 226 -1.24 4.09 -13.73
C LEU A 226 0.18 4.09 -13.16
N VAL A 227 1.05 4.93 -13.70
CA VAL A 227 2.39 5.15 -13.16
C VAL A 227 2.68 6.63 -13.03
N THR A 228 3.58 7.05 -12.15
CA THR A 228 4.03 8.46 -12.14
C THR A 228 4.87 8.78 -13.36
N THR A 229 5.04 10.06 -13.67
CA THR A 229 5.99 10.48 -14.72
C THR A 229 7.42 10.04 -14.40
N ASP A 230 7.81 9.95 -13.13
CA ASP A 230 9.16 9.52 -12.74
C ASP A 230 9.41 8.07 -13.13
N VAL A 231 8.41 7.20 -12.97
CA VAL A 231 8.49 5.81 -13.46
C VAL A 231 8.71 5.79 -14.98
N ARG A 232 7.90 6.56 -15.73
CA ARG A 232 8.05 6.65 -17.19
C ARG A 232 9.42 7.20 -17.57
N ASP A 233 9.90 8.22 -16.86
CA ASP A 233 11.16 8.90 -17.17
C ASP A 233 12.36 7.99 -16.85
N CYS A 234 12.28 7.14 -15.81
CA CYS A 234 13.26 6.07 -15.54
C CYS A 234 13.26 4.96 -16.60
N VAL A 235 12.09 4.60 -17.15
CA VAL A 235 11.99 3.60 -18.23
C VAL A 235 12.49 4.16 -19.57
N GLY A 236 12.27 5.45 -19.81
CA GLY A 236 12.61 6.13 -21.05
C GLY A 236 11.45 6.17 -22.06
N ALA A 237 11.76 6.62 -23.28
CA ALA A 237 10.75 6.96 -24.28
C ALA A 237 9.99 5.74 -24.85
N GLN A 238 10.56 4.54 -24.76
CA GLN A 238 10.00 3.33 -25.35
C GLN A 238 10.27 2.13 -24.44
N LEU A 239 9.24 1.29 -24.29
CA LEU A 239 9.34 -0.02 -23.67
C LEU A 239 8.58 -1.01 -24.55
N GLN A 240 9.26 -2.08 -24.97
CA GLN A 240 8.69 -3.03 -25.91
C GLN A 240 7.40 -3.66 -25.34
N GLY A 241 6.34 -3.64 -26.15
CA GLY A 241 5.04 -4.20 -25.75
C GLY A 241 4.25 -3.33 -24.77
N ILE A 242 4.70 -2.10 -24.49
CA ILE A 242 4.03 -1.16 -23.57
C ILE A 242 3.81 0.18 -24.25
N ALA A 243 2.57 0.69 -24.14
CA ALA A 243 2.21 2.04 -24.55
C ALA A 243 1.91 2.91 -23.33
N PHE A 244 2.65 4.03 -23.22
CA PHE A 244 2.35 5.11 -22.30
C PHE A 244 1.33 6.05 -22.92
N GLY A 245 0.24 6.33 -22.20
CA GLY A 245 -0.75 7.32 -22.63
C GLY A 245 -0.36 8.75 -22.30
N ARG A 246 -1.33 9.66 -22.36
CA ARG A 246 -1.10 11.09 -22.05
C ARG A 246 -1.01 11.30 -20.54
N ALA A 247 0.06 11.99 -20.11
CA ALA A 247 0.23 12.40 -18.73
C ALA A 247 -0.87 13.38 -18.29
N ARG A 248 -1.37 13.23 -17.06
CA ARG A 248 -2.31 14.16 -16.42
C ARG A 248 -1.87 14.45 -14.99
N ARG A 249 -2.21 15.64 -14.49
CA ARG A 249 -2.04 15.98 -13.06
C ARG A 249 -3.06 15.22 -12.22
N ALA A 250 -2.63 14.75 -11.05
CA ALA A 250 -3.48 14.15 -10.03
C ALA A 250 -3.18 14.82 -8.69
N SER A 251 -4.24 15.23 -7.98
CA SER A 251 -4.12 15.67 -6.59
C SER A 251 -4.27 14.43 -5.71
N LEU A 252 -3.21 14.10 -4.98
CA LEU A 252 -3.14 12.88 -4.16
C LEU A 252 -3.31 13.28 -2.70
N ARG A 253 -4.33 12.74 -2.02
CA ARG A 253 -4.60 13.06 -0.62
C ARG A 253 -3.39 12.74 0.26
N GLY A 254 -2.93 13.72 1.03
CA GLY A 254 -1.80 13.56 1.95
C GLY A 254 -0.42 13.58 1.29
N VAL A 255 -0.35 13.85 -0.02
CA VAL A 255 0.90 14.14 -0.73
C VAL A 255 0.86 15.64 -1.07
N PRO A 256 1.82 16.45 -0.57
CA PRO A 256 1.77 17.90 -0.71
C PRO A 256 2.03 18.38 -2.14
N GLU A 257 2.73 17.57 -2.94
CA GLU A 257 3.09 17.88 -4.32
C GLU A 257 2.05 17.40 -5.34
N THR A 258 1.97 18.11 -6.47
CA THR A 258 1.14 17.67 -7.59
C THR A 258 1.89 16.60 -8.38
N VAL A 259 1.42 15.36 -8.27
CA VAL A 259 1.99 14.23 -9.02
C VAL A 259 1.35 14.17 -10.41
N ARG A 260 2.16 13.91 -11.44
CA ARG A 260 1.66 13.58 -12.77
C ARG A 260 1.61 12.07 -12.95
N VAL A 261 0.49 11.57 -13.41
CA VAL A 261 0.26 10.15 -13.67
C VAL A 261 0.03 9.89 -15.15
N VAL A 262 0.46 8.73 -15.60
CA VAL A 262 0.42 8.26 -16.98
C VAL A 262 -0.25 6.89 -17.01
N PRO A 263 -1.32 6.68 -17.80
CA PRO A 263 -1.86 5.35 -17.97
C PRO A 263 -0.92 4.50 -18.82
N VAL A 264 -0.75 3.25 -18.43
CA VAL A 264 0.05 2.26 -19.16
C VAL A 264 -0.82 1.09 -19.56
N ARG A 265 -0.56 0.55 -20.75
CA ARG A 265 -1.29 -0.58 -21.32
C ARG A 265 -0.35 -1.42 -22.18
N ALA A 266 -0.71 -2.68 -22.38
CA ALA A 266 -0.06 -3.51 -23.38
C ALA A 266 -0.21 -2.84 -24.77
N ASP A 267 0.89 -2.72 -25.49
CA ASP A 267 0.90 -2.38 -26.90
C ASP A 267 1.04 -3.68 -27.71
N PRO A 268 0.00 -4.14 -28.41
CA PRO A 268 0.13 -5.31 -29.25
C PRO A 268 1.20 -5.01 -30.30
N VAL A 269 2.34 -5.71 -30.21
CA VAL A 269 3.38 -5.64 -31.22
C VAL A 269 2.70 -5.89 -32.57
N ARG A 270 2.73 -4.90 -33.46
CA ARG A 270 2.26 -5.10 -34.84
C ARG A 270 3.15 -6.18 -35.45
N GLY A 271 2.68 -7.41 -35.43
CA GLY A 271 3.32 -8.50 -36.13
C GLY A 271 3.50 -8.08 -37.58
N SER A 272 4.69 -8.30 -38.13
CA SER A 272 4.94 -8.13 -39.56
C SER A 272 3.79 -8.79 -40.32
N ALA A 273 3.16 -8.02 -41.20
CA ALA A 273 2.29 -8.58 -42.21
C ALA A 273 3.05 -9.77 -42.84
N ARG A 274 2.51 -10.98 -42.69
CA ARG A 274 2.99 -12.12 -43.45
C ARG A 274 2.61 -11.82 -44.90
N SER A 275 3.63 -11.45 -45.68
CA SER A 275 3.65 -11.59 -47.14
C SER A 275 3.58 -13.06 -47.52
#